data_AF-A0A7J2KF42-F1
#
_entry.id   AF-A0A7J2KF42-F1
#
_cell.length_a   1.000
_cell.length_b   1.000
_cell.length_c   1.000
_cell.angle_alpha   90.00
_cell.angle_beta   90.00
_cell.angle_gamma   90.00
#
_symmetry.space_group_name_H-M   'P 1'
#
loop_
_entity.id
_entity.type
_entity.pdbx_description
1 polymer ?
#
loop_
_entity_poly.entity_id
_entity_poly.type
_entity_poly.pdbx_seq_one_letter_code
_entity_poly.pdbx_strand_id
1 'polypeptide(L)'
;MDNLTSVLENVLGSLAKMVSEVAQDEVTKLFAEIYQQYYTVKKLEEPIGSNIAFVDAGIYPLDMDIARVMYIQIGALIRDSDGELRTINSISGLEHYPPVERIILTVTRRRTFSGGVLRHIFEVKIQTPERSSLLLENNSEAQRVSKEITEILRELGLTIEPRRPLLYR
;
A
#
# COMPACT_ATOMS: atom_id res chain seq x y z
N MET A 1 27.60 -20.17 4.32
CA MET A 1 26.58 -19.35 3.64
C MET A 1 25.51 -19.09 4.68
N ASP A 2 25.43 -17.86 5.17
CA ASP A 2 24.43 -17.52 6.17
C ASP A 2 23.05 -17.50 5.53
N ASN A 3 22.11 -18.24 6.10
CA ASN A 3 20.72 -18.29 5.66
C ASN A 3 20.04 -16.96 6.03
N LEU A 4 19.08 -16.48 5.24
CA LEU A 4 18.27 -15.29 5.54
C LEU A 4 17.73 -15.31 6.98
N THR A 5 17.34 -16.49 7.47
CA THR A 5 16.90 -16.70 8.85
C THR A 5 17.96 -16.32 9.89
N SER A 6 19.22 -16.70 9.69
CA SER A 6 20.30 -16.40 10.66
C SER A 6 20.69 -14.93 10.64
N VAL A 7 20.57 -14.26 9.49
CA VAL A 7 20.76 -12.80 9.41
C VAL A 7 19.64 -12.08 10.16
N LEU A 8 18.39 -12.51 9.99
CA LEU A 8 17.24 -11.92 10.69
C LEU A 8 17.29 -12.14 12.21
N GLU A 9 17.69 -13.33 12.66
CA GLU A 9 17.89 -13.62 14.09
C GLU A 9 18.97 -12.71 14.70
N ASN A 10 20.08 -12.48 14.00
CA ASN A 10 21.14 -11.59 14.45
C ASN A 10 20.68 -10.11 14.51
N VAL A 11 19.89 -9.67 13.54
CA VAL A 11 19.30 -8.32 13.55
C VAL A 11 18.32 -8.16 14.72
N LEU A 12 17.45 -9.15 14.94
CA LEU A 12 16.50 -9.15 16.06
C LEU A 12 17.21 -9.15 17.42
N GLY A 13 18.25 -9.97 17.58
CA GLY A 13 19.07 -10.01 18.80
C GLY A 13 19.78 -8.66 19.05
N SER A 14 20.30 -8.03 17.99
CA SER A 14 20.95 -6.72 18.08
C SER A 14 19.96 -5.60 18.44
N LEU A 15 18.76 -5.63 17.86
CA LEU A 15 17.68 -4.69 18.18
C LEU A 15 17.20 -4.88 19.63
N ALA A 16 17.00 -6.11 20.09
CA ALA A 16 16.61 -6.37 21.48
C ALA A 16 17.64 -5.84 22.48
N LYS A 17 18.93 -5.99 22.15
CA LYS A 17 20.03 -5.45 22.97
C LYS A 17 20.01 -3.92 22.99
N MET A 18 19.91 -3.26 21.84
CA MET A 18 19.80 -1.80 21.76
C MET A 18 18.58 -1.27 22.50
N VAL A 19 17.42 -1.92 22.39
CA VAL A 19 16.22 -1.54 23.13
C VAL A 19 16.44 -1.65 24.64
N SER A 20 17.11 -2.70 25.11
CA SER A 20 17.46 -2.85 26.53
C SER A 20 18.46 -1.78 26.99
N GLU A 21 19.43 -1.41 26.16
CA GLU A 21 20.40 -0.36 26.46
C GLU A 21 19.73 1.01 26.54
N VAL A 22 18.85 1.33 25.59
CA VAL A 22 18.05 2.57 25.58
C VAL A 22 17.04 2.60 26.73
N ALA A 23 16.42 1.48 27.10
CA ALA A 23 15.54 1.42 28.27
C ALA A 23 16.29 1.62 29.59
N GLN A 24 17.61 1.35 29.62
CA GLN A 24 18.46 1.59 30.78
C GLN A 24 19.05 3.01 30.82
N ASP A 25 19.03 3.73 29.70
CA ASP A 25 19.47 5.12 29.58
C ASP A 25 18.65 6.05 30.50
N GLU A 26 19.37 6.90 31.24
CA GLU A 26 18.77 7.78 32.26
C GLU A 26 17.84 8.83 31.65
N VAL A 27 18.14 9.31 30.44
CA VAL A 27 17.29 10.29 29.75
C VAL A 27 15.97 9.64 29.35
N THR A 28 16.02 8.42 28.83
CA THR A 28 14.82 7.64 28.46
C THR A 28 13.95 7.32 29.68
N LYS A 29 14.55 6.97 30.82
CA LYS A 29 13.82 6.79 32.08
C LYS A 29 13.16 8.08 32.55
N LEU A 30 13.89 9.20 32.51
CA LEU A 30 13.36 10.51 32.89
C LEU A 30 12.18 10.90 31.99
N PHE A 31 12.28 10.68 30.67
CA PHE A 31 11.16 10.90 29.76
C PHE A 31 9.96 10.01 30.08
N ALA A 32 10.17 8.73 30.39
CA ALA A 32 9.09 7.82 30.78
C ALA A 32 8.41 8.27 32.09
N GLU A 33 9.19 8.71 33.09
CA GLU A 33 8.68 9.25 34.35
C GLU A 33 7.89 10.54 34.14
N ILE A 34 8.41 11.49 33.35
CA ILE A 34 7.71 12.71 32.96
C ILE A 34 6.41 12.34 32.23
N TYR A 35 6.46 11.41 31.28
CA TYR A 35 5.28 11.00 30.53
C TYR A 35 4.20 10.40 31.43
N GLN A 36 4.57 9.57 32.40
CA GLN A 36 3.63 9.01 33.38
C GLN A 36 3.07 10.06 34.35
N GLN A 37 3.86 11.09 34.69
CA GLN A 37 3.42 12.18 35.57
C GLN A 37 2.45 13.15 34.88
N TYR A 38 2.67 13.44 33.59
CA TYR A 38 1.85 14.40 32.83
C TYR A 38 0.68 13.75 32.08
N TYR A 39 0.77 12.45 31.76
CA TYR A 39 -0.27 11.72 31.03
C TYR A 39 -0.78 10.54 31.85
N THR A 40 -1.92 10.75 32.52
CA THR A 40 -2.68 9.64 33.10
C THR A 40 -3.44 8.91 31.99
N VAL A 41 -3.17 7.62 31.81
CA VAL A 41 -3.99 6.76 30.92
C VAL A 41 -5.40 6.73 31.49
N LYS A 42 -6.30 7.49 30.89
CA LYS A 42 -7.70 7.55 31.30
C LYS A 42 -8.37 6.27 30.81
N LYS A 43 -8.72 5.37 31.73
CA LYS A 43 -9.55 4.21 31.39
C LYS A 43 -10.91 4.72 30.92
N LEU A 44 -11.34 4.25 29.76
CA LEU A 44 -12.71 4.45 29.30
C LEU A 44 -13.61 3.59 30.18
N GLU A 45 -14.41 4.21 31.04
CA GLU A 45 -15.28 3.51 32.00
C GLU A 45 -16.41 2.74 31.30
N GLU A 46 -16.87 3.24 30.14
CA GLU A 46 -17.91 2.62 29.31
C GLU A 46 -17.48 2.60 27.85
N PRO A 47 -16.67 1.63 27.42
CA PRO A 47 -16.36 1.47 26.00
C PRO A 47 -17.64 1.08 25.25
N ILE A 48 -18.04 1.88 24.26
CA ILE A 48 -19.13 1.52 23.36
C ILE A 48 -18.63 0.39 22.46
N GLY A 49 -19.18 -0.82 22.67
CA GLY A 49 -18.94 -1.95 21.79
C GLY A 49 -19.31 -1.58 20.36
N SER A 50 -18.32 -1.50 19.49
CA SER A 50 -18.50 -1.08 18.10
C SER A 50 -17.54 -1.86 17.22
N ASN A 51 -18.03 -2.24 16.04
CA ASN A 51 -17.19 -2.84 15.03
C ASN A 51 -16.43 -1.72 14.32
N ILE A 52 -15.10 -1.72 14.44
CA ILE A 52 -14.23 -0.74 13.81
C ILE A 52 -13.40 -1.45 12.75
N ALA A 53 -13.53 -1.03 11.49
CA ALA A 53 -12.70 -1.51 10.40
C ALA A 53 -11.44 -0.65 10.29
N PHE A 54 -10.29 -1.32 10.23
CA PHE A 54 -8.99 -0.75 9.92
C PHE A 54 -8.60 -1.20 8.53
N VAL A 55 -8.25 -0.26 7.67
CA VAL A 55 -7.77 -0.53 6.32
C VAL A 55 -6.43 0.18 6.16
N ASP A 56 -5.42 -0.55 5.71
CA ASP A 56 -4.10 -0.02 5.43
C ASP A 56 -3.54 -0.62 4.13
N ALA A 57 -2.63 0.09 3.49
CA ALA A 57 -2.07 -0.30 2.20
C ALA A 57 -0.55 -0.10 2.14
N GLY A 58 0.17 -1.18 1.84
CA GLY A 58 1.58 -1.12 1.47
C GLY A 58 1.74 -0.95 -0.04
N ILE A 59 2.54 0.03 -0.48
CA ILE A 59 2.79 0.31 -1.90
C ILE A 59 4.27 0.04 -2.22
N TYR A 60 4.50 -0.79 -3.24
CA TYR A 60 5.82 -1.21 -3.70
C TYR A 60 5.99 -0.78 -5.16
N PRO A 61 6.62 0.38 -5.43
CA PRO A 61 6.86 0.84 -6.79
C PRO A 61 8.03 0.09 -7.43
N LEU A 62 7.85 -0.28 -8.69
CA LEU A 62 8.85 -0.88 -9.57
C LEU A 62 8.93 -0.03 -10.83
N ASP A 63 10.04 0.71 -10.94
CA ASP A 63 10.29 1.62 -12.05
C ASP A 63 11.08 0.90 -13.16
N MET A 64 10.52 0.89 -14.37
CA MET A 64 11.17 0.36 -15.57
C MET A 64 11.26 1.45 -16.65
N ASP A 65 12.18 1.29 -17.60
CA ASP A 65 12.41 2.29 -18.65
C ASP A 65 11.17 2.65 -19.49
N ILE A 66 10.23 1.71 -19.63
CA ILE A 66 9.05 1.85 -20.49
C ILE A 66 7.72 1.74 -19.74
N ALA A 67 7.76 1.42 -18.45
CA ALA A 67 6.58 1.15 -17.63
C ALA A 67 6.86 1.43 -16.16
N ARG A 68 5.83 1.85 -15.44
CA ARG A 68 5.81 1.88 -13.99
C ARG A 68 4.84 0.83 -13.50
N VAL A 69 5.30 -0.09 -12.68
CA VAL A 69 4.46 -1.10 -12.04
C VAL A 69 4.40 -0.77 -10.57
N MET A 70 3.21 -0.64 -10.01
CA MET A 70 2.98 -0.48 -8.59
C MET A 70 2.27 -1.74 -8.11
N TYR A 71 2.92 -2.46 -7.21
CA TYR A 71 2.30 -3.55 -6.48
C TYR A 71 1.76 -2.97 -5.16
N ILE A 72 0.46 -3.07 -4.96
CA ILE A 72 -0.24 -2.53 -3.80
C ILE A 72 -0.81 -3.71 -3.03
N GLN A 73 -0.57 -3.75 -1.73
CA GLN A 73 -1.12 -4.76 -0.84
C GLN A 73 -2.02 -4.08 0.18
N ILE A 74 -3.33 -4.32 0.08
CA ILE A 74 -4.35 -3.71 0.94
C ILE A 74 -4.78 -4.75 1.97
N GLY A 75 -4.65 -4.42 3.26
CA GLY A 75 -5.12 -5.27 4.36
C GLY A 75 -6.33 -4.65 5.04
N ALA A 76 -7.27 -5.49 5.48
CA ALA A 76 -8.40 -5.07 6.29
C ALA A 76 -8.53 -5.94 7.56
N LEU A 77 -8.62 -5.27 8.71
CA LEU A 77 -8.90 -5.87 10.01
C LEU A 77 -10.13 -5.24 10.63
N ILE A 78 -10.86 -6.02 11.42
CA ILE A 78 -12.03 -5.56 12.15
C ILE A 78 -11.76 -5.80 13.63
N ARG A 79 -11.82 -4.74 14.43
CA ARG A 79 -12.00 -4.87 15.87
C ARG A 79 -13.48 -5.08 16.13
N ASP A 80 -13.83 -6.20 16.71
CA ASP A 80 -15.22 -6.50 17.06
C ASP A 80 -15.67 -5.72 18.31
N SER A 81 -16.95 -5.85 18.65
CA SER A 81 -17.54 -5.22 19.83
C SER A 81 -16.93 -5.68 21.15
N ASP A 82 -16.31 -6.86 21.17
CA ASP A 82 -15.61 -7.42 22.34
C ASP A 82 -14.18 -6.88 22.45
N GLY A 83 -13.73 -6.15 21.43
CA GLY A 83 -12.41 -5.53 21.35
C GLY A 83 -11.35 -6.41 20.72
N GLU A 84 -11.69 -7.60 20.23
CA GLU A 84 -10.79 -8.54 19.60
C GLU A 84 -10.55 -8.17 18.13
N LEU A 85 -9.30 -8.31 17.68
CA LEU A 85 -8.94 -8.09 16.28
C LEU A 85 -9.18 -9.35 15.46
N ARG A 86 -9.95 -9.21 14.40
CA ARG A 86 -10.27 -10.28 13.46
C ARG A 86 -10.02 -9.86 12.02
N THR A 87 -9.85 -10.85 11.15
CA THR A 87 -9.79 -10.63 9.71
C THR A 87 -11.18 -10.36 9.13
N ILE A 88 -11.27 -9.55 8.08
CA ILE A 88 -12.55 -9.19 7.46
C ILE A 88 -13.40 -10.39 7.04
N ASN A 89 -12.78 -11.45 6.55
CA ASN A 89 -13.46 -12.68 6.12
C ASN A 89 -14.04 -13.53 7.25
N SER A 90 -13.80 -13.16 8.51
CA SER A 90 -14.42 -13.79 9.68
C SER A 90 -15.77 -13.18 10.04
N ILE A 91 -16.11 -12.04 9.44
CA ILE A 91 -17.38 -11.35 9.66
C ILE A 91 -18.45 -11.89 8.71
N SER A 92 -19.62 -12.17 9.25
CA SER A 92 -20.73 -12.70 8.46
C SER A 92 -21.16 -11.71 7.37
N GLY A 93 -21.31 -12.20 6.14
CA GLY A 93 -21.59 -11.40 4.94
C GLY A 93 -20.35 -10.89 4.21
N LEU A 94 -19.15 -10.98 4.81
CA LEU A 94 -17.88 -10.55 4.21
C LEU A 94 -16.89 -11.70 3.96
N GLU A 95 -17.35 -12.95 4.07
CA GLU A 95 -16.50 -14.16 4.04
C GLU A 95 -15.78 -14.34 2.69
N HIS A 96 -16.33 -13.75 1.64
CA HIS A 96 -15.82 -13.82 0.27
C HIS A 96 -14.71 -12.82 -0.03
N TYR A 97 -14.48 -11.83 0.85
CA TYR A 97 -13.40 -10.86 0.67
C TYR A 97 -12.08 -11.42 1.20
N PRO A 98 -10.96 -11.15 0.51
CA PRO A 98 -9.65 -11.55 1.00
C PRO A 98 -9.25 -10.69 2.22
N PRO A 99 -8.61 -11.26 3.26
CA PRO A 99 -8.02 -10.47 4.35
C PRO A 99 -6.95 -9.48 3.88
N VAL A 100 -6.25 -9.88 2.82
CA VAL A 100 -5.22 -9.09 2.15
C VAL A 100 -5.46 -9.19 0.65
N GLU A 101 -5.71 -8.07 0.00
CA GLU A 101 -5.85 -7.94 -1.43
C GLU A 101 -4.54 -7.46 -2.07
N ARG A 102 -4.24 -7.96 -3.27
CA ARG A 102 -3.08 -7.55 -4.05
C ARG A 102 -3.55 -6.89 -5.33
N ILE A 103 -3.09 -5.68 -5.58
CA ILE A 103 -3.42 -4.92 -6.77
C ILE A 103 -2.14 -4.62 -7.52
N ILE A 104 -2.15 -4.94 -8.81
CA ILE A 104 -1.08 -4.60 -9.75
C ILE A 104 -1.59 -3.44 -10.60
N LEU A 105 -1.04 -2.26 -10.35
CA LEU A 105 -1.29 -1.07 -11.14
C LEU A 105 -0.10 -0.87 -12.09
N THR A 106 -0.33 -1.02 -13.38
CA THR A 106 0.68 -0.82 -14.42
C THR A 106 0.35 0.45 -15.20
N VAL A 107 1.33 1.33 -15.34
CA VAL A 107 1.28 2.48 -16.25
C VAL A 107 2.34 2.26 -17.32
N THR A 108 1.91 2.04 -18.56
CA THR A 108 2.82 1.85 -19.70
C THR A 108 2.82 3.06 -20.61
N ARG A 109 3.95 3.30 -21.27
CA ARG A 109 4.06 4.35 -22.30
C ARG A 109 3.88 3.72 -23.68
N ARG A 110 2.72 3.90 -24.30
CA ARG A 110 2.40 3.36 -25.63
C ARG A 110 2.58 4.42 -26.71
N ARG A 111 3.23 4.04 -27.82
CA ARG A 111 3.34 4.89 -29.03
C ARG A 111 2.02 4.89 -29.79
N THR A 112 1.56 6.06 -30.19
CA THR A 112 0.41 6.24 -31.07
C THR A 112 0.75 7.25 -32.17
N PHE A 113 0.08 7.13 -33.32
CA PHE A 113 0.22 8.04 -34.44
C PHE A 113 -1.10 8.77 -34.63
N SER A 114 -1.10 10.09 -34.46
CA SER A 114 -2.31 10.91 -34.58
C SER A 114 -1.96 12.20 -35.32
N GLY A 115 -2.70 12.52 -36.39
CA GLY A 115 -2.48 13.72 -37.19
C GLY A 115 -1.07 13.84 -37.80
N GLY A 116 -0.41 12.71 -38.12
CA GLY A 116 0.94 12.71 -38.68
C GLY A 116 2.08 12.88 -37.66
N VAL A 117 1.77 13.00 -36.36
CA VAL A 117 2.76 13.17 -35.29
C VAL A 117 2.81 11.91 -34.42
N LEU A 118 4.03 11.43 -34.15
CA LEU A 118 4.28 10.37 -33.17
C LEU A 118 4.05 10.94 -31.76
N ARG A 119 3.06 10.40 -31.06
CA ARG A 119 2.77 10.74 -29.66
C ARG A 119 2.96 9.52 -28.78
N HIS A 120 3.31 9.74 -27.52
CA HIS A 120 3.21 8.70 -26.51
C HIS A 120 2.01 8.99 -25.61
N ILE A 121 1.18 7.97 -25.41
CA ILE A 121 0.07 7.99 -24.47
C ILE A 121 0.42 7.08 -23.29
N PHE A 122 -0.07 7.44 -22.11
CA PHE A 122 -0.03 6.55 -20.95
C PHE A 122 -1.25 5.63 -20.99
N GLU A 123 -1.02 4.34 -20.81
CA GLU A 123 -2.05 3.32 -20.68
C GLU A 123 -1.97 2.74 -19.28
N VAL A 124 -3.08 2.87 -18.54
CA VAL A 124 -3.20 2.40 -17.16
C VAL A 124 -3.95 1.08 -17.15
N LYS A 125 -3.44 0.13 -16.37
CA LYS A 125 -4.06 -1.18 -16.16
C LYS A 125 -4.01 -1.54 -14.69
N ILE A 126 -5.17 -1.78 -14.10
CA ILE A 126 -5.37 -2.25 -12.74
C ILE A 126 -5.80 -3.72 -12.83
N GLN A 127 -5.12 -4.58 -12.08
CA GLN A 127 -5.43 -6.01 -12.01
C GLN A 127 -5.35 -6.49 -10.58
N THR A 128 -6.23 -7.40 -10.20
CA THR A 128 -6.13 -8.17 -8.96
C THR A 128 -6.09 -9.66 -9.31
N PRO A 129 -5.24 -10.48 -8.66
CA PRO A 129 -5.30 -11.94 -8.76
C PRO A 129 -6.40 -12.54 -7.88
N GLU A 130 -7.02 -11.77 -6.98
CA GLU A 130 -8.12 -12.24 -6.15
C GLU A 130 -9.44 -12.31 -6.93
N ARG A 131 -10.37 -13.16 -6.46
CA ARG A 131 -11.71 -13.31 -7.05
C ARG A 131 -12.65 -12.18 -6.65
N SER A 132 -12.49 -11.70 -5.43
CA SER A 132 -13.18 -10.56 -4.83
C SER A 132 -12.12 -9.57 -4.40
N SER A 133 -12.44 -8.29 -4.44
CA SER A 133 -11.48 -7.24 -4.11
C SER A 133 -12.08 -6.30 -3.06
N LEU A 134 -11.24 -5.82 -2.15
CA LEU A 134 -11.58 -4.87 -1.09
C LEU A 134 -11.72 -3.46 -1.66
N LEU A 135 -10.93 -3.12 -2.67
CA LEU A 135 -10.94 -1.80 -3.31
C LEU A 135 -11.87 -1.75 -4.54
N LEU A 136 -12.03 -2.86 -5.25
CA LEU A 136 -12.77 -3.00 -6.49
C LEU A 136 -13.81 -4.10 -6.31
N GLU A 137 -15.06 -3.89 -6.72
CA GLU A 137 -16.10 -4.90 -6.53
C GLU A 137 -15.76 -6.20 -7.27
N ASN A 138 -15.15 -6.09 -8.46
CA ASN A 138 -14.78 -7.23 -9.31
C ASN A 138 -13.78 -6.85 -10.43
N ASN A 139 -13.35 -7.86 -11.19
CA ASN A 139 -12.45 -7.68 -12.33
C ASN A 139 -13.01 -6.79 -13.46
N SER A 140 -14.33 -6.77 -13.68
CA SER A 140 -14.95 -5.89 -14.68
C SER A 140 -14.82 -4.43 -14.25
N GLU A 141 -15.00 -4.15 -12.97
CA GLU A 141 -14.77 -2.82 -12.43
C GLU A 141 -13.30 -2.39 -12.54
N ALA A 142 -12.35 -3.27 -12.24
CA ALA A 142 -10.93 -2.99 -12.43
C ALA A 142 -10.62 -2.55 -13.87
N GLN A 143 -11.22 -3.23 -14.86
CA GLN A 143 -11.09 -2.86 -16.27
C GLN A 143 -11.76 -1.52 -16.60
N ARG A 144 -12.96 -1.26 -16.06
CA ARG A 144 -13.68 0.00 -16.22
C ARG A 144 -12.85 1.18 -15.71
N VAL A 145 -12.35 1.08 -14.47
CA VAL A 145 -11.52 2.11 -13.82
C VAL A 145 -10.20 2.29 -14.57
N SER A 146 -9.57 1.20 -15.03
CA SER A 146 -8.36 1.28 -15.87
C SER A 146 -8.57 2.12 -17.14
N LYS A 147 -9.71 1.91 -17.82
CA LYS A 147 -10.08 2.64 -19.02
C LYS A 147 -10.37 4.10 -18.71
N GLU A 148 -11.14 4.37 -17.66
CA GLU A 148 -11.50 5.72 -17.23
C GLU A 148 -10.26 6.55 -16.88
N ILE A 149 -9.33 6.00 -16.09
CA ILE A 149 -8.07 6.68 -15.78
C ILE A 149 -7.25 6.91 -17.06
N THR A 150 -7.17 5.91 -17.94
CA THR A 150 -6.47 6.05 -19.23
C THR A 150 -7.05 7.18 -20.09
N GLU A 151 -8.37 7.34 -20.11
CA GLU A 151 -9.06 8.42 -20.83
C GLU A 151 -8.77 9.78 -20.21
N ILE A 152 -8.85 9.90 -18.88
CA ILE A 152 -8.47 11.12 -18.15
C ILE A 152 -7.03 11.54 -18.46
N LEU A 153 -6.06 10.60 -18.42
CA LEU A 153 -4.66 10.91 -18.72
C LEU A 153 -4.46 11.37 -20.18
N ARG A 154 -5.28 10.87 -21.12
CA ARG A 154 -5.27 11.33 -22.51
C ARG A 154 -5.84 12.74 -22.63
N GLU A 155 -6.95 13.02 -21.95
CA GLU A 155 -7.61 14.34 -21.94
C GLU A 155 -6.71 15.42 -21.32
N LEU A 156 -5.98 15.08 -20.25
CA LEU A 156 -4.99 15.96 -19.64
C LEU A 156 -3.79 16.28 -20.54
N GLY A 157 -3.69 15.65 -21.71
CA GLY A 157 -2.65 15.92 -22.68
C GLY A 157 -1.26 15.54 -22.19
N LEU A 158 -1.17 14.63 -21.20
CA LEU A 158 0.07 14.04 -20.71
C LEU A 158 0.68 13.18 -21.81
N THR A 159 1.29 13.87 -22.77
CA THR A 159 1.90 13.33 -23.97
C THR A 159 3.35 13.72 -23.95
N ILE A 160 4.23 12.74 -24.18
CA ILE A 160 5.66 13.02 -24.28
C ILE A 160 5.98 13.12 -25.76
N GLU A 161 6.41 14.31 -26.20
CA GLU A 161 7.00 14.46 -27.52
C GLU A 161 8.39 13.82 -27.52
N PRO A 162 8.68 12.91 -28.47
CA PRO A 162 10.03 12.38 -28.62
C PRO A 162 10.96 13.51 -29.02
N ARG A 163 12.01 13.77 -28.22
CA ARG A 163 13.13 14.61 -28.67
C ARG A 163 13.72 13.96 -29.92
N ARG A 164 13.65 14.66 -31.06
CA ARG A 164 14.38 14.24 -32.25
C ARG A 164 15.87 14.41 -31.94
N PRO A 165 16.69 13.34 -31.99
CA PRO A 165 18.12 13.54 -31.97
C PRO A 165 18.48 14.38 -33.21
N LEU A 166 19.25 15.46 -33.01
CA LEU A 166 19.86 16.23 -34.09
C LEU A 166 20.93 15.34 -34.75
N LEU A 167 20.48 14.41 -35.59
CA LEU A 167 21.36 13.68 -36.48
C LEU A 167 21.48 14.53 -37.75
N TYR A 168 22.68 15.06 -37.95
CA TYR A 168 23.16 15.92 -39.04
C TYR A 168 22.92 17.44 -38.87
N ARG A 169 24.03 18.17 -38.70
CA ARG A 169 24.21 19.56 -39.16
C ARG A 169 24.91 19.52 -40.50
#